data_AF-A0A9X4ET67-F1
#
_entry.id   AF-A0A9X4ET67-F1
#
_cell.length_a   1.000
_cell.length_b   1.000
_cell.length_c   1.000
_cell.angle_alpha   90.00
_cell.angle_beta   90.00
_cell.angle_gamma   90.00
#
_symmetry.space_group_name_H-M   'P 1'
#
loop_
_entity.id
_entity.type
_entity.pdbx_description
1 polymer ?
#
loop_
_entity_poly.entity_id
_entity_poly.type
_entity_poly.pdbx_seq_one_letter_code
_entity_poly.pdbx_strand_id
1 'polypeptide(L)'
;MWVKSSVYLSLLLSLITPDVSAGQDVYEVSALSPEKAFETGRLLRAQYKNLESRPYLKYSADNGNSEASFLYAMELANYNTTIRTPPEAREYLLKAARLGSRRAMYQLYTNAHWLKHRDVMYWKSQYYDSLIRLGSTNPSQATYELARYFKNSNQEMYIYYLDKAVGFNHPQALMDKAARIQQGEGVYFMPGERETEARKMYLEAAKTHYIPAMRYYIDILENKGDFQNVYKWRLSALEEGDIVSLAAVTKILLGKSTSYRFVARDDIKAKAYLDLYLTAAGSERMTSVYSMMEIEEEILRSQMSAEDEYQVKKLVDNYNNMSFYNYDIFWDY
;
A
#
# COMPACT_ATOMS: atom_id res chain seq x y z
N MET A 1 -49.66 27.93 55.24
CA MET A 1 -49.53 28.51 53.89
C MET A 1 -48.04 28.59 53.56
N TRP A 2 -47.60 27.90 52.50
CA TRP A 2 -46.34 28.08 51.72
C TRP A 2 -45.01 27.86 52.48
N VAL A 3 -44.39 26.67 52.45
CA VAL A 3 -43.66 25.94 51.38
C VAL A 3 -42.15 26.31 51.34
N LYS A 4 -41.37 25.24 51.50
CA LYS A 4 -39.91 25.10 51.61
C LYS A 4 -39.21 25.43 50.29
N SER A 5 -38.02 26.01 50.37
CA SER A 5 -37.05 26.02 49.27
C SER A 5 -35.85 25.16 49.65
N SER A 6 -35.75 23.98 49.05
CA SER A 6 -34.56 23.13 49.07
C SER A 6 -33.84 23.29 47.73
N VAL A 7 -32.59 23.73 47.78
CA VAL A 7 -31.71 23.89 46.63
C VAL A 7 -31.23 22.51 46.18
N TYR A 8 -31.57 22.11 44.97
CA TYR A 8 -31.01 20.92 44.32
C TYR A 8 -29.74 21.30 43.56
N LEU A 9 -28.66 20.58 43.88
CA LEU A 9 -27.38 20.58 43.19
C LEU A 9 -27.50 19.66 41.96
N SER A 10 -27.49 20.22 40.75
CA SER A 10 -27.48 19.45 39.50
C SER A 10 -26.04 19.17 39.05
N LEU A 11 -25.59 17.93 39.28
CA LEU A 11 -24.44 17.36 38.56
C LEU A 11 -24.87 17.07 37.11
N LEU A 12 -24.29 17.78 36.15
CA LEU A 12 -24.37 17.44 34.74
C LEU A 12 -23.36 16.33 34.44
N LEU A 13 -23.86 15.10 34.24
CA LEU A 13 -23.11 14.04 33.57
C LEU A 13 -22.96 14.44 32.10
N SER A 14 -21.72 14.64 31.65
CA SER A 14 -21.40 14.73 30.22
C SER A 14 -21.50 13.34 29.60
N LEU A 15 -22.62 13.08 28.92
CA LEU A 15 -22.75 11.97 27.98
C LEU A 15 -21.84 12.27 26.77
N ILE A 16 -20.79 11.47 26.61
CA ILE A 16 -20.01 11.42 25.37
C ILE A 16 -20.93 10.81 24.32
N THR A 17 -21.41 11.61 23.36
CA THR A 17 -22.05 11.10 22.15
C THR A 17 -20.98 10.85 21.08
N PRO A 18 -20.75 9.61 20.63
CA PRO A 18 -20.04 9.38 19.39
C PRO A 18 -21.09 9.46 18.27
N ASP A 19 -21.14 10.54 17.49
CA ASP A 19 -21.78 10.53 16.14
C ASP A 19 -21.68 11.85 15.34
N VAL A 20 -20.83 12.81 15.71
CA VAL A 20 -20.69 14.07 14.94
C VAL A 20 -19.72 13.91 13.74
N SER A 21 -18.76 12.98 13.78
CA SER A 21 -17.73 12.87 12.72
C SER A 21 -18.25 12.30 11.41
N ALA A 22 -19.05 11.22 11.45
CA ALA A 22 -19.53 10.54 10.25
C ALA A 22 -20.43 11.44 9.38
N GLY A 23 -21.14 12.39 9.98
CA GLY A 23 -21.96 13.36 9.27
C GLY A 23 -21.13 14.39 8.50
N GLN A 24 -20.08 14.94 9.11
CA GLN A 24 -19.22 15.95 8.47
C GLN A 24 -18.41 15.36 7.30
N ASP A 25 -17.84 14.16 7.47
CA ASP A 25 -17.04 13.51 6.44
C ASP A 25 -17.87 13.26 5.16
N VAL A 26 -19.14 12.88 5.29
CA VAL A 26 -20.03 12.62 4.14
C VAL A 26 -20.35 13.90 3.35
N TYR A 27 -20.53 15.04 4.02
CA TYR A 27 -20.76 16.31 3.33
C TYR A 27 -19.52 16.78 2.57
N GLU A 28 -18.32 16.63 3.15
CA GLU A 28 -17.07 16.99 2.48
C GLU A 28 -16.76 16.10 1.27
N VAL A 29 -17.01 14.79 1.37
CA VAL A 29 -16.82 13.84 0.26
C VAL A 29 -17.74 14.17 -0.93
N SER A 30 -18.98 14.58 -0.66
CA SER A 30 -19.98 14.86 -1.70
C SER A 30 -19.63 16.04 -2.60
N ALA A 31 -18.71 16.91 -2.18
CA ALA A 31 -18.20 18.04 -2.95
C ALA A 31 -17.07 17.66 -3.94
N LEU A 32 -16.55 16.42 -3.86
CA LEU A 32 -15.47 15.94 -4.72
C LEU A 32 -16.02 15.28 -6.00
N SER A 33 -15.19 15.24 -7.05
CA SER A 33 -15.44 14.35 -8.19
C SER A 33 -15.23 12.89 -7.78
N PRO A 34 -15.89 11.92 -8.44
CA PRO A 34 -15.68 10.50 -8.19
C PRO A 34 -14.22 10.08 -8.34
N GLU A 35 -13.50 10.62 -9.31
CA GLU A 35 -12.07 10.34 -9.53
C GLU A 35 -11.23 10.86 -8.36
N LYS A 36 -11.47 12.10 -7.91
CA LYS A 36 -10.72 12.65 -6.78
C LYS A 36 -11.02 11.90 -5.48
N ALA A 37 -12.28 11.53 -5.25
CA ALA A 37 -12.66 10.71 -4.11
C ALA A 37 -11.97 9.32 -4.15
N PHE A 38 -11.87 8.69 -5.32
CA PHE A 38 -11.11 7.44 -5.46
C PHE A 38 -9.63 7.61 -5.11
N GLU A 39 -8.98 8.63 -5.67
CA GLU A 39 -7.56 8.89 -5.41
C GLU A 39 -7.29 9.16 -3.92
N THR A 40 -8.14 9.98 -3.28
CA THR A 40 -8.06 10.26 -1.84
C THR A 40 -8.28 8.99 -1.02
N GLY A 41 -9.35 8.23 -1.29
CA GLY A 41 -9.64 7.00 -0.57
C GLY A 41 -8.53 5.95 -0.72
N ARG A 42 -8.00 5.78 -1.94
CA ARG A 42 -6.88 4.86 -2.21
C ARG A 42 -5.63 5.26 -1.41
N LEU A 43 -5.31 6.55 -1.35
CA LEU A 43 -4.16 7.05 -0.61
C LEU A 43 -4.31 6.86 0.90
N LEU A 44 -5.44 7.30 1.48
CA LEU A 44 -5.74 7.13 2.92
C LEU A 44 -5.61 5.66 3.35
N ARG A 45 -6.16 4.75 2.54
CA ARG A 45 -6.03 3.30 2.76
C ARG A 45 -4.56 2.86 2.78
N ALA A 46 -3.77 3.28 1.79
CA ALA A 46 -2.34 2.97 1.72
C ALA A 46 -1.51 3.66 2.83
N GLN A 47 -2.07 4.69 3.45
CA GLN A 47 -1.53 5.38 4.61
C GLN A 47 -1.97 4.81 5.95
N TYR A 48 -2.64 3.64 5.98
CA TYR A 48 -3.14 3.02 7.21
C TYR A 48 -4.31 3.77 7.88
N LYS A 49 -5.03 4.61 7.13
CA LYS A 49 -6.26 5.32 7.52
C LYS A 49 -7.47 4.63 6.88
N ASN A 50 -7.64 3.35 7.18
CA ASN A 50 -8.60 2.48 6.50
C ASN A 50 -10.06 2.91 6.77
N LEU A 51 -10.42 3.29 8.00
CA LEU A 51 -11.76 3.78 8.31
C LEU A 51 -12.06 5.10 7.60
N GLU A 52 -11.12 6.04 7.64
CA GLU A 52 -11.23 7.34 6.94
C GLU A 52 -11.34 7.16 5.43
N SER A 53 -10.73 6.12 4.85
CA SER A 53 -10.80 5.87 3.40
C SER A 53 -12.19 5.45 2.89
N ARG A 54 -13.00 4.81 3.76
CA ARG A 54 -14.24 4.11 3.34
C ARG A 54 -15.29 5.06 2.75
N PRO A 55 -15.62 6.22 3.35
CA PRO A 55 -16.59 7.16 2.77
C PRO A 55 -16.20 7.61 1.36
N TYR A 56 -14.92 7.92 1.14
CA TYR A 56 -14.39 8.34 -0.16
C TYR A 56 -14.50 7.23 -1.22
N LEU A 57 -14.05 6.02 -0.88
CA LEU A 57 -14.13 4.87 -1.77
C LEU A 57 -15.58 4.51 -2.10
N LYS A 58 -16.47 4.54 -1.10
CA LYS A 58 -17.89 4.26 -1.28
C LYS A 58 -18.55 5.28 -2.18
N TYR A 59 -18.33 6.58 -1.95
CA TYR A 59 -18.89 7.64 -2.79
C TYR A 59 -18.45 7.48 -4.25
N SER A 60 -17.16 7.26 -4.48
CA SER A 60 -16.64 7.05 -5.83
C SER A 60 -17.21 5.78 -6.49
N ALA A 61 -17.31 4.69 -5.72
CA ALA A 61 -17.91 3.44 -6.16
C ALA A 61 -19.39 3.62 -6.53
N ASP A 62 -20.16 4.35 -5.73
CA ASP A 62 -21.57 4.66 -5.95
C ASP A 62 -21.78 5.46 -7.23
N ASN A 63 -20.82 6.33 -7.57
CA ASN A 63 -20.79 7.11 -8.80
C ASN A 63 -20.13 6.40 -9.99
N GLY A 64 -19.95 5.07 -9.93
CA GLY A 64 -19.58 4.26 -11.10
C GLY A 64 -18.08 4.06 -11.32
N ASN A 65 -17.23 4.44 -10.37
CA ASN A 65 -15.81 4.08 -10.44
C ASN A 65 -15.60 2.59 -10.12
N SER A 66 -15.07 1.84 -11.08
CA SER A 66 -14.89 0.38 -10.99
C SER A 66 -13.80 -0.01 -9.98
N GLU A 67 -12.67 0.71 -9.94
CA GLU A 67 -11.58 0.45 -9.01
C GLU A 67 -11.92 0.87 -7.58
N ALA A 68 -12.67 1.95 -7.39
CA ALA A 68 -13.20 2.32 -6.08
C ALA A 68 -14.18 1.26 -5.56
N SER A 69 -15.05 0.74 -6.43
CA SER A 69 -15.97 -0.37 -6.09
C SER A 69 -15.19 -1.61 -5.64
N PHE A 70 -14.09 -1.94 -6.34
CA PHE A 70 -13.22 -3.04 -5.97
C PHE A 70 -12.55 -2.82 -4.60
N LEU A 71 -11.91 -1.67 -4.40
CA LEU A 71 -11.23 -1.36 -3.13
C LEU A 71 -12.21 -1.31 -1.96
N TYR A 72 -13.37 -0.68 -2.11
CA TYR A 72 -14.40 -0.64 -1.06
C TYR A 72 -14.87 -2.06 -0.70
N ALA A 73 -15.10 -2.92 -1.69
CA ALA A 73 -15.41 -4.33 -1.43
C ALA A 73 -14.32 -5.05 -0.63
N MET A 74 -13.05 -4.79 -0.95
CA MET A 74 -11.92 -5.38 -0.22
C MET A 74 -11.79 -4.85 1.21
N GLU A 75 -12.04 -3.55 1.45
CA GLU A 75 -12.11 -2.96 2.79
C GLU A 75 -13.19 -3.61 3.67
N LEU A 76 -14.38 -3.84 3.11
CA LEU A 76 -15.48 -4.49 3.83
C LEU A 76 -15.20 -5.97 4.12
N ALA A 77 -14.46 -6.64 3.22
CA ALA A 77 -14.11 -8.05 3.36
C ALA A 77 -12.86 -8.29 4.23
N ASN A 78 -12.26 -7.25 4.83
CA ASN A 78 -10.94 -7.33 5.48
C ASN A 78 -9.89 -8.02 4.59
N TYR A 79 -9.96 -7.73 3.28
CA TYR A 79 -9.10 -8.29 2.24
C TYR A 79 -9.13 -9.82 2.08
N ASN A 80 -10.09 -10.51 2.69
CA ASN A 80 -10.22 -11.96 2.60
C ASN A 80 -11.61 -12.37 2.10
N THR A 81 -11.69 -12.73 0.81
CA THR A 81 -12.95 -13.19 0.24
C THR A 81 -13.16 -14.68 0.51
N THR A 82 -14.16 -15.01 1.31
CA THR A 82 -14.52 -16.39 1.69
C THR A 82 -16.05 -16.55 1.62
N ILE A 83 -16.56 -17.71 2.06
CA ILE A 83 -17.99 -17.89 2.25
C ILE A 83 -18.60 -16.94 3.31
N ARG A 84 -17.77 -16.33 4.17
CA ARG A 84 -18.18 -15.36 5.19
C ARG A 84 -18.07 -13.90 4.75
N THR A 85 -17.67 -13.64 3.50
CA THR A 85 -17.60 -12.26 2.98
C THR A 85 -18.95 -11.56 3.14
N PRO A 86 -19.00 -10.33 3.67
CA PRO A 86 -20.25 -9.61 3.86
C PRO A 86 -21.05 -9.48 2.54
N PRO A 87 -22.38 -9.59 2.56
CA PRO A 87 -23.20 -9.45 1.35
C PRO A 87 -22.90 -8.16 0.58
N GLU A 88 -22.78 -7.02 1.27
CA GLU A 88 -22.43 -5.73 0.66
C GLU A 88 -21.09 -5.79 -0.09
N ALA A 89 -20.05 -6.39 0.51
CA ALA A 89 -18.75 -6.56 -0.15
C ALA A 89 -18.86 -7.38 -1.45
N ARG A 90 -19.72 -8.41 -1.48
CA ARG A 90 -19.97 -9.21 -2.69
C ARG A 90 -20.64 -8.38 -3.78
N GLU A 91 -21.60 -7.54 -3.40
CA GLU A 91 -22.32 -6.67 -4.33
C GLU A 91 -21.39 -5.66 -4.99
N TYR A 92 -20.55 -4.96 -4.21
CA TYR A 92 -19.57 -4.03 -4.76
C TYR A 92 -18.49 -4.73 -5.59
N LEU A 93 -18.07 -5.94 -5.22
CA LEU A 93 -17.12 -6.72 -6.01
C LEU A 93 -17.70 -7.11 -7.37
N LEU A 94 -18.96 -7.56 -7.41
CA LEU A 94 -19.67 -7.82 -8.68
C LEU A 94 -19.89 -6.53 -9.48
N LYS A 95 -20.24 -5.43 -8.82
CA LYS A 95 -20.38 -4.11 -9.45
C LYS A 95 -19.08 -3.70 -10.13
N ALA A 96 -17.96 -3.76 -9.42
CA ALA A 96 -16.63 -3.45 -9.95
C ALA A 96 -16.31 -4.25 -11.22
N ALA A 97 -16.56 -5.56 -11.19
CA ALA A 97 -16.31 -6.43 -12.34
C ALA A 97 -17.22 -6.11 -13.53
N ARG A 98 -18.51 -5.81 -13.30
CA ARG A 98 -19.45 -5.37 -14.35
C ARG A 98 -19.04 -4.04 -14.97
N LEU A 99 -18.44 -3.15 -14.18
CA LEU A 99 -17.89 -1.87 -14.63
C LEU A 99 -16.49 -1.99 -15.26
N GLY A 100 -15.96 -3.21 -15.41
CA GLY A 100 -14.71 -3.45 -16.14
C GLY A 100 -13.44 -3.54 -15.30
N SER A 101 -13.52 -3.56 -13.96
CA SER A 101 -12.34 -3.76 -13.12
C SER A 101 -11.77 -5.17 -13.32
N ARG A 102 -10.58 -5.26 -13.92
CA ARG A 102 -9.87 -6.53 -14.14
C ARG A 102 -9.54 -7.23 -12.83
N ARG A 103 -9.20 -6.46 -11.80
CA ARG A 103 -8.86 -6.94 -10.47
C ARG A 103 -10.07 -7.58 -9.79
N ALA A 104 -11.25 -6.98 -9.94
CA ALA A 104 -12.50 -7.58 -9.47
C ALA A 104 -12.81 -8.89 -10.21
N MET A 105 -12.65 -8.92 -11.54
CA MET A 105 -12.84 -10.15 -12.32
C MET A 105 -11.87 -11.25 -11.86
N TYR A 106 -10.59 -10.91 -11.68
CA TYR A 106 -9.56 -11.81 -11.15
C TYR A 106 -9.98 -12.38 -9.79
N GLN A 107 -10.34 -11.51 -8.85
CA GLN A 107 -10.77 -11.91 -7.51
C GLN A 107 -12.00 -12.82 -7.54
N LEU A 108 -12.96 -12.55 -8.43
CA LEU A 108 -14.18 -13.36 -8.56
C LEU A 108 -13.88 -14.77 -9.07
N TYR A 109 -12.98 -14.95 -10.04
CA TYR A 109 -12.71 -16.29 -10.54
C TYR A 109 -11.69 -17.08 -9.69
N THR A 110 -10.81 -16.42 -8.94
CA THR A 110 -9.80 -17.10 -8.11
C THR A 110 -10.24 -17.33 -6.67
N ASN A 111 -10.97 -16.40 -6.06
CA ASN A 111 -11.13 -16.34 -4.61
C ASN A 111 -12.61 -16.25 -4.14
N ALA A 112 -13.57 -16.03 -5.03
CA ALA A 112 -14.98 -15.93 -4.65
C ALA A 112 -15.66 -17.31 -4.58
N HIS A 113 -15.32 -18.09 -3.54
CA HIS A 113 -15.86 -19.44 -3.27
C HIS A 113 -17.39 -19.49 -3.08
N TRP A 114 -18.04 -18.35 -2.89
CA TRP A 114 -19.49 -18.23 -2.78
C TRP A 114 -20.20 -18.16 -4.14
N LEU A 115 -19.47 -18.03 -5.25
CA LEU A 115 -20.02 -18.08 -6.60
C LEU A 115 -20.26 -19.53 -7.06
N LYS A 116 -21.26 -19.71 -7.93
CA LYS A 116 -21.44 -20.97 -8.63
C LYS A 116 -20.32 -21.12 -9.68
N HIS A 117 -19.97 -22.37 -9.99
CA HIS A 117 -18.92 -22.67 -10.98
C HIS A 117 -19.14 -21.98 -12.34
N ARG A 118 -20.39 -21.87 -12.79
CA ARG A 118 -20.74 -21.15 -14.04
C ARG A 118 -20.32 -19.68 -13.98
N ASP A 119 -20.58 -19.00 -12.86
CA ASP A 119 -20.29 -17.58 -12.69
C ASP A 119 -18.77 -17.34 -12.57
N VAL A 120 -18.06 -18.26 -11.90
CA VAL A 120 -16.59 -18.28 -11.86
C VAL A 120 -16.02 -18.37 -13.28
N MET A 121 -16.52 -19.28 -14.11
CA MET A 121 -16.05 -19.44 -15.49
C MET A 121 -16.41 -18.25 -16.37
N TYR A 122 -17.58 -17.63 -16.15
CA TYR A 122 -17.94 -16.38 -16.81
C TYR A 122 -16.92 -15.28 -16.52
N TRP A 123 -16.61 -15.02 -15.24
CA TRP A 123 -15.64 -13.98 -14.87
C TRP A 123 -14.21 -14.29 -15.32
N LYS A 124 -13.82 -15.57 -15.35
CA LYS A 124 -12.54 -16.00 -15.90
C LYS A 124 -12.42 -15.67 -17.39
N SER A 125 -13.50 -15.87 -18.16
CA SER A 125 -13.55 -15.50 -19.59
C SER A 125 -13.48 -13.99 -19.78
N GLN A 126 -14.29 -13.23 -19.02
CA GLN A 126 -14.29 -11.77 -19.10
C GLN A 126 -12.93 -11.16 -18.75
N TYR A 127 -12.25 -11.72 -17.73
CA TYR A 127 -10.89 -11.35 -17.39
C TYR A 127 -9.94 -11.59 -18.56
N TYR A 128 -9.96 -12.79 -19.17
CA TYR A 128 -9.11 -13.10 -20.32
C TYR A 128 -9.34 -12.12 -21.49
N ASP A 129 -10.60 -11.88 -21.87
CA ASP A 129 -10.93 -10.93 -22.95
C ASP A 129 -10.44 -9.51 -22.64
N SER A 130 -10.47 -9.11 -21.37
CA SER A 130 -9.94 -7.82 -20.93
C SER A 130 -8.42 -7.72 -21.08
N LEU A 131 -7.68 -8.82 -20.88
CA LEU A 131 -6.23 -8.86 -21.09
C LEU A 131 -5.87 -8.72 -22.57
N ILE A 132 -6.65 -9.34 -23.46
CA ILE A 132 -6.45 -9.20 -24.91
C ILE A 132 -6.61 -7.74 -25.33
N ARG A 133 -7.63 -7.05 -24.82
CA ARG A 133 -7.80 -5.60 -25.06
C ARG A 133 -6.65 -4.78 -24.47
N LEU A 134 -6.25 -5.07 -23.23
CA LEU A 134 -5.14 -4.39 -22.57
C LEU A 134 -3.83 -4.51 -23.35
N GLY A 135 -3.59 -5.64 -24.02
CA GLY A 135 -2.38 -5.86 -24.82
C GLY A 135 -2.15 -4.80 -25.92
N SER A 136 -3.21 -4.14 -26.39
CA SER A 136 -3.09 -3.07 -27.39
C SER A 136 -2.59 -1.73 -26.84
N THR A 137 -2.81 -1.45 -25.55
CA THR A 137 -2.48 -0.16 -24.92
C THR A 137 -1.38 -0.28 -23.87
N ASN A 138 -1.31 -1.41 -23.17
CA ASN A 138 -0.32 -1.71 -22.16
C ASN A 138 0.13 -3.19 -22.26
N PRO A 139 0.97 -3.52 -23.26
CA PRO A 139 1.44 -4.89 -23.48
C PRO A 139 2.30 -5.42 -22.32
N SER A 140 3.02 -4.55 -21.61
CA SER A 140 3.83 -4.93 -20.43
C SER A 140 2.94 -5.53 -19.33
N GLN A 141 1.92 -4.79 -18.91
CA GLN A 141 0.96 -5.25 -17.91
C GLN A 141 0.15 -6.46 -18.40
N ALA A 142 -0.34 -6.41 -19.65
CA ALA A 142 -1.16 -7.49 -20.21
C ALA A 142 -0.42 -8.82 -20.25
N THR A 143 0.85 -8.82 -20.67
CA THR A 143 1.66 -10.04 -20.71
C THR A 143 1.95 -10.58 -19.32
N TYR A 144 2.22 -9.72 -18.34
CA TYR A 144 2.39 -10.18 -16.96
C TYR A 144 1.10 -10.79 -16.38
N GLU A 145 -0.05 -10.15 -16.60
CA GLU A 145 -1.34 -10.67 -16.16
C GLU A 145 -1.73 -11.96 -16.89
N LEU A 146 -1.39 -12.10 -18.19
CA LEU A 146 -1.54 -13.35 -18.93
C LEU A 146 -0.66 -14.46 -18.33
N ALA A 147 0.57 -14.16 -17.92
CA ALA A 147 1.40 -15.13 -17.20
C ALA A 147 0.65 -15.60 -15.94
N ARG A 148 0.17 -14.68 -15.10
CA ARG A 148 -0.60 -15.02 -13.89
C ARG A 148 -1.85 -15.86 -14.19
N TYR A 149 -2.55 -15.58 -15.28
CA TYR A 149 -3.70 -16.37 -15.73
C TYR A 149 -3.33 -17.85 -15.99
N PHE A 150 -2.20 -18.10 -16.64
CA PHE A 150 -1.76 -19.45 -17.00
C PHE A 150 -1.00 -20.19 -15.89
N LYS A 151 -0.49 -19.48 -14.86
CA LYS A 151 0.39 -20.01 -13.80
C LYS A 151 0.00 -21.37 -13.22
N ASN A 152 -1.30 -21.60 -12.99
CA ASN A 152 -1.81 -22.84 -12.37
C ASN A 152 -2.48 -23.81 -13.36
N SER A 153 -2.45 -23.52 -14.67
CA SER A 153 -3.18 -24.30 -15.68
C SER A 153 -2.33 -24.72 -16.87
N ASN A 154 -1.35 -23.91 -17.28
CA ASN A 154 -0.47 -24.20 -18.38
C ASN A 154 0.91 -23.58 -18.12
N GLN A 155 1.86 -24.43 -17.72
CA GLN A 155 3.21 -24.01 -17.36
C GLN A 155 3.99 -23.43 -18.54
N GLU A 156 3.79 -23.95 -19.75
CA GLU A 156 4.46 -23.46 -20.96
C GLU A 156 4.01 -22.04 -21.29
N MET A 157 2.69 -21.80 -21.30
CA MET A 157 2.14 -20.46 -21.54
C MET A 157 2.51 -19.48 -20.43
N TYR A 158 2.57 -19.94 -19.17
CA TYR A 158 3.06 -19.12 -18.07
C TYR A 158 4.48 -18.62 -18.32
N ILE A 159 5.42 -19.52 -18.64
CA ILE A 159 6.81 -19.16 -18.91
C ILE A 159 6.90 -18.23 -20.12
N TYR A 160 6.18 -18.55 -21.21
CA TYR A 160 6.16 -17.73 -22.41
C TYR A 160 5.75 -16.28 -22.13
N TYR A 161 4.62 -16.07 -21.44
CA TYR A 161 4.15 -14.72 -21.14
C TYR A 161 4.98 -14.01 -20.07
N LEU A 162 5.54 -14.76 -19.10
CA LEU A 162 6.46 -14.20 -18.12
C LEU A 162 7.72 -13.65 -18.79
N ASP A 163 8.31 -14.39 -19.72
CA ASP A 163 9.49 -13.96 -20.47
C ASP A 163 9.20 -12.75 -21.37
N LYS A 164 7.98 -12.67 -21.96
CA LYS A 164 7.53 -11.46 -22.66
C LYS A 164 7.45 -10.25 -21.73
N ALA A 165 6.86 -10.41 -20.54
CA ALA A 165 6.76 -9.34 -19.56
C ALA A 165 8.14 -8.90 -19.02
N VAL A 166 9.06 -9.84 -18.83
CA VAL A 166 10.48 -9.54 -18.53
C VAL A 166 11.12 -8.74 -19.66
N GLY A 167 10.84 -9.07 -20.92
CA GLY A 167 11.30 -8.30 -22.08
C GLY A 167 10.78 -6.85 -22.13
N PHE A 168 9.64 -6.57 -21.48
CA PHE A 168 9.11 -5.22 -21.28
C PHE A 168 9.63 -4.54 -20.00
N ASN A 169 10.59 -5.15 -19.29
CA ASN A 169 11.10 -4.69 -18.01
C ASN A 169 10.01 -4.55 -16.93
N HIS A 170 8.99 -5.42 -16.97
CA HIS A 170 7.90 -5.39 -16.00
C HIS A 170 8.42 -5.79 -14.60
N PRO A 171 8.30 -4.95 -13.57
CA PRO A 171 8.96 -5.18 -12.28
C PRO A 171 8.54 -6.48 -11.61
N GLN A 172 7.25 -6.76 -11.55
CA GLN A 172 6.76 -7.99 -10.92
C GLN A 172 7.15 -9.24 -11.74
N ALA A 173 7.32 -9.10 -13.07
CA ALA A 173 7.77 -10.22 -13.91
C ALA A 173 9.24 -10.54 -13.68
N LEU A 174 10.08 -9.50 -13.52
CA LEU A 174 11.48 -9.63 -13.13
C LEU A 174 11.60 -10.32 -11.77
N MET A 175 10.77 -9.92 -10.79
CA MET A 175 10.72 -10.57 -9.48
C MET A 175 10.29 -12.04 -9.55
N ASP A 176 9.25 -12.36 -10.33
CA ASP A 176 8.78 -13.74 -10.50
C ASP A 176 9.82 -14.61 -11.24
N LYS A 177 10.51 -14.07 -12.25
CA LYS A 177 11.61 -14.78 -12.93
C LYS A 177 12.79 -15.02 -11.98
N ALA A 178 13.17 -14.03 -11.19
CA ALA A 178 14.20 -14.17 -10.17
C ALA A 178 13.87 -15.29 -9.16
N ALA A 179 12.63 -15.33 -8.67
CA ALA A 179 12.16 -16.37 -7.76
C ALA A 179 12.24 -17.76 -8.40
N ARG A 180 11.90 -17.88 -9.69
CA ARG A 180 11.99 -19.15 -10.43
C ARG A 180 13.44 -19.60 -10.61
N ILE A 181 14.37 -18.68 -10.88
CA ILE A 181 15.80 -18.98 -10.93
C ILE A 181 16.26 -19.55 -9.58
N GLN A 182 15.85 -18.95 -8.45
CA GLN A 182 16.17 -19.49 -7.12
C GLN A 182 15.59 -20.90 -6.89
N GLN A 183 14.41 -21.18 -7.44
CA GLN A 183 13.73 -22.47 -7.34
C GLN A 183 14.27 -23.55 -8.30
N GLY A 184 15.30 -23.26 -9.09
CA GLY A 184 15.95 -24.26 -9.93
C GLY A 184 15.76 -24.06 -11.43
N GLU A 185 15.03 -23.03 -11.89
CA GLU A 185 14.91 -22.75 -13.33
C GLU A 185 16.27 -22.36 -13.92
N GLY A 186 16.63 -22.92 -15.08
CA GLY A 186 17.90 -22.66 -15.77
C GLY A 186 19.05 -23.57 -15.33
N VAL A 187 20.07 -23.64 -16.19
CA VAL A 187 21.29 -24.45 -15.97
C VAL A 187 22.40 -23.51 -15.53
N TYR A 188 22.99 -23.79 -14.36
CA TYR A 188 24.08 -23.03 -13.77
C TYR A 188 25.16 -24.01 -13.33
N PHE A 189 26.38 -23.81 -13.79
CA PHE A 189 27.47 -24.78 -13.61
C PHE A 189 28.35 -24.41 -12.41
N MET A 190 28.42 -23.13 -12.07
CA MET A 190 29.28 -22.65 -11.00
C MET A 190 28.49 -22.47 -9.68
N PRO A 191 29.05 -22.88 -8.52
CA PRO A 191 28.46 -22.57 -7.22
C PRO A 191 28.25 -21.06 -7.06
N GLY A 192 27.06 -20.63 -6.64
CA GLY A 192 26.73 -19.21 -6.44
C GLY A 192 26.25 -18.46 -7.69
N GLU A 193 26.34 -19.07 -8.88
CA GLU A 193 25.96 -18.43 -10.15
C GLU A 193 24.44 -18.17 -10.21
N ARG A 194 23.65 -19.16 -9.78
CA ARG A 194 22.18 -19.08 -9.69
C ARG A 194 21.73 -17.94 -8.77
N GLU A 195 22.32 -17.86 -7.58
CA GLU A 195 22.02 -16.83 -6.58
C GLU A 195 22.45 -15.44 -7.05
N THR A 196 23.51 -15.38 -7.85
CA THR A 196 23.99 -14.15 -8.48
C THR A 196 23.00 -13.68 -9.54
N GLU A 197 22.54 -14.57 -10.41
CA GLU A 197 21.63 -14.22 -11.50
C GLU A 197 20.24 -13.82 -10.98
N ALA A 198 19.67 -14.56 -10.04
CA ALA A 198 18.43 -14.17 -9.38
C ALA A 198 18.53 -12.78 -8.75
N ARG A 199 19.64 -12.48 -8.09
CA ARG A 199 19.87 -11.16 -7.47
C ARG A 199 19.98 -10.05 -8.51
N LYS A 200 20.62 -10.28 -9.65
CA LYS A 200 20.64 -9.29 -10.75
C LYS A 200 19.23 -8.98 -11.21
N MET A 201 18.38 -10.00 -11.39
CA MET A 201 16.99 -9.78 -11.78
C MET A 201 16.20 -8.98 -10.73
N TYR A 202 16.37 -9.25 -9.44
CA TYR A 202 15.77 -8.43 -8.38
C TYR A 202 16.30 -6.99 -8.36
N LEU A 203 17.59 -6.79 -8.65
CA LEU A 203 18.18 -5.46 -8.80
C LEU A 203 17.56 -4.71 -10.00
N GLU A 204 17.41 -5.37 -11.15
CA GLU A 204 16.76 -4.75 -12.31
C GLU A 204 15.29 -4.39 -12.01
N ALA A 205 14.57 -5.24 -11.28
CA ALA A 205 13.23 -4.92 -10.80
C ALA A 205 13.22 -3.69 -9.87
N ALA A 206 14.19 -3.58 -8.95
CA ALA A 206 14.30 -2.44 -8.04
C ALA A 206 14.64 -1.14 -8.80
N LYS A 207 15.45 -1.21 -9.85
CA LYS A 207 15.81 -0.07 -10.71
C LYS A 207 14.63 0.48 -11.53
N THR A 208 13.51 -0.22 -11.61
CA THR A 208 12.30 0.34 -12.23
C THR A 208 11.54 1.28 -11.31
N HIS A 209 12.09 1.63 -10.13
CA HIS A 209 11.46 2.47 -9.11
C HIS A 209 10.16 1.88 -8.53
N TYR A 210 9.94 0.57 -8.73
CA TYR A 210 8.80 -0.14 -8.16
C TYR A 210 9.08 -0.46 -6.69
N ILE A 211 8.42 0.26 -5.78
CA ILE A 211 8.65 0.18 -4.32
C ILE A 211 8.73 -1.26 -3.78
N PRO A 212 7.83 -2.20 -4.15
CA PRO A 212 7.94 -3.57 -3.64
C PRO A 212 9.20 -4.30 -4.11
N ALA A 213 9.71 -4.04 -5.32
CA ALA A 213 10.99 -4.60 -5.76
C ALA A 213 12.17 -3.95 -5.03
N MET A 214 12.13 -2.64 -4.79
CA MET A 214 13.15 -1.95 -4.00
C MET A 214 13.22 -2.49 -2.57
N ARG A 215 12.06 -2.68 -1.92
CA ARG A 215 11.96 -3.29 -0.58
C ARG A 215 12.49 -4.72 -0.56
N TYR A 216 12.12 -5.53 -1.56
CA TYR A 216 12.65 -6.88 -1.66
C TYR A 216 14.17 -6.90 -1.85
N TYR A 217 14.71 -5.98 -2.65
CA TYR A 217 16.15 -5.86 -2.84
C TYR A 217 16.87 -5.36 -1.59
N ILE A 218 16.26 -4.45 -0.82
CA ILE A 218 16.72 -4.06 0.51
C ILE A 218 16.84 -5.29 1.42
N ASP A 219 15.81 -6.13 1.50
CA ASP A 219 15.84 -7.35 2.33
C ASP A 219 16.96 -8.31 1.91
N ILE A 220 17.19 -8.45 0.60
CA ILE A 220 18.32 -9.22 0.06
C ILE A 220 19.67 -8.70 0.56
N LEU A 221 19.86 -7.38 0.59
CA LEU A 221 21.10 -6.75 1.03
C LEU A 221 21.26 -6.83 2.55
N GLU A 222 20.18 -6.70 3.32
CA GLU A 222 20.18 -6.88 4.78
C GLU A 222 20.59 -8.30 5.17
N ASN A 223 20.08 -9.31 4.48
CA ASN A 223 20.47 -10.71 4.68
C ASN A 223 21.94 -10.97 4.37
N LYS A 224 22.59 -10.11 3.57
CA LYS A 224 24.03 -10.14 3.30
C LYS A 224 24.86 -9.31 4.28
N GLY A 225 24.23 -8.53 5.15
CA GLY A 225 24.91 -7.57 6.02
C GLY A 225 25.47 -6.34 5.29
N ASP A 226 25.05 -6.08 4.04
CA ASP A 226 25.51 -4.92 3.25
C ASP A 226 24.73 -3.66 3.61
N PHE A 227 24.79 -3.26 4.89
CA PHE A 227 23.97 -2.19 5.44
C PHE A 227 24.25 -0.81 4.81
N GLN A 228 25.46 -0.60 4.27
CA GLN A 228 25.77 0.63 3.54
C GLN A 228 24.93 0.77 2.28
N ASN A 229 24.83 -0.29 1.47
CA ASN A 229 23.97 -0.25 0.29
C ASN A 229 22.49 -0.34 0.65
N VAL A 230 22.12 -1.06 1.73
CA VAL A 230 20.74 -1.01 2.25
C VAL A 230 20.32 0.43 2.53
N TYR A 231 21.16 1.21 3.24
CA TYR A 231 20.83 2.60 3.55
C TYR A 231 20.61 3.44 2.30
N LYS A 232 21.45 3.28 1.27
CA LYS A 232 21.28 3.97 -0.03
C LYS A 232 19.96 3.60 -0.70
N TRP A 233 19.59 2.32 -0.72
CA TRP A 233 18.33 1.87 -1.31
C TRP A 233 17.11 2.32 -0.50
N ARG A 234 17.20 2.37 0.83
CA ARG A 234 16.15 2.95 1.69
C ARG A 234 15.95 4.43 1.41
N LEU A 235 17.03 5.20 1.22
CA LEU A 235 16.91 6.59 0.78
C LEU A 235 16.25 6.68 -0.59
N SER A 236 16.66 5.84 -1.55
CA SER A 236 16.02 5.82 -2.86
C SER A 236 14.53 5.49 -2.79
N ALA A 237 14.12 4.52 -1.97
CA ALA A 237 12.71 4.15 -1.82
C ALA A 237 11.90 5.24 -1.09
N LEU A 238 12.52 5.95 -0.14
CA LEU A 238 11.93 7.12 0.50
C LEU A 238 11.62 8.21 -0.53
N GLU A 239 12.53 8.47 -1.47
CA GLU A 239 12.31 9.44 -2.56
C GLU A 239 11.21 9.00 -3.55
N GLU A 240 10.81 7.72 -3.56
CA GLU A 240 9.62 7.24 -4.28
C GLU A 240 8.32 7.33 -3.45
N GLY A 241 8.40 7.79 -2.20
CA GLY A 241 7.27 7.90 -1.28
C GLY A 241 7.01 6.66 -0.42
N ASP A 242 7.96 5.71 -0.30
CA ASP A 242 7.77 4.53 0.55
C ASP A 242 7.75 4.89 2.05
N ILE A 243 6.58 4.82 2.66
CA ILE A 243 6.38 5.17 4.08
C ILE A 243 7.14 4.24 5.03
N VAL A 244 7.42 3.00 4.61
CA VAL A 244 8.20 2.04 5.39
C VAL A 244 9.67 2.44 5.42
N SER A 245 10.21 2.87 4.29
CA SER A 245 11.57 3.42 4.22
C SER A 245 11.69 4.75 4.96
N LEU A 246 10.67 5.61 4.91
CA LEU A 246 10.61 6.82 5.75
C LEU A 246 10.80 6.45 7.23
N ALA A 247 9.97 5.55 7.77
CA ALA A 247 10.08 5.09 9.15
C ALA A 247 11.45 4.47 9.48
N ALA A 248 11.98 3.62 8.59
CA ALA A 248 13.25 2.95 8.80
C ALA A 248 14.43 3.94 8.82
N VAL A 249 14.45 4.90 7.88
CA VAL A 249 15.49 5.94 7.81
C VAL A 249 15.41 6.86 9.02
N THR A 250 14.22 7.26 9.46
CA THR A 250 14.04 8.02 10.70
C THR A 250 14.68 7.32 11.90
N LYS A 251 14.40 6.03 12.09
CA LYS A 251 14.99 5.24 13.20
C LYS A 251 16.52 5.18 13.12
N ILE A 252 17.08 5.11 11.90
CA ILE A 252 18.53 5.13 11.67
C ILE A 252 19.10 6.49 12.06
N LEU A 253 18.48 7.60 11.64
CA LEU A 253 18.91 8.96 11.96
C LEU A 253 18.81 9.29 13.45
N LEU A 254 17.89 8.65 14.19
CA LEU A 254 17.82 8.71 15.66
C LEU A 254 18.94 7.89 16.36
N GLY A 255 19.78 7.18 15.62
CA GLY A 255 20.84 6.32 16.18
C GLY A 255 20.33 5.03 16.81
N LYS A 256 19.08 4.62 16.54
CA LYS A 256 18.43 3.45 17.16
C LYS A 256 18.65 2.13 16.44
N SER A 257 19.51 2.12 15.42
CA SER A 257 19.76 0.94 14.58
C SER A 257 21.25 0.58 14.61
N THR A 258 21.62 -0.43 15.39
CA THR A 258 23.02 -0.83 15.64
C THR A 258 23.78 -1.22 14.38
N SER A 259 23.11 -1.81 13.39
CA SER A 259 23.69 -2.17 12.09
C SER A 259 24.08 -0.94 11.24
N TYR A 260 23.65 0.25 11.64
CA TYR A 260 23.80 1.50 10.89
C TYR A 260 24.68 2.53 11.62
N ARG A 261 25.60 2.10 12.48
CA ARG A 261 26.55 2.99 13.20
C ARG A 261 27.41 3.88 12.30
N PHE A 262 27.50 3.57 11.01
CA PHE A 262 28.18 4.41 10.02
C PHE A 262 27.37 5.66 9.62
N VAL A 263 26.09 5.73 9.98
CA VAL A 263 25.24 6.92 9.82
C VAL A 263 25.28 7.71 11.12
N ALA A 264 25.70 8.97 11.04
CA ALA A 264 25.68 9.87 12.19
C ALA A 264 24.24 10.20 12.60
N ARG A 265 24.01 10.37 13.91
CA ARG A 265 22.74 10.86 14.43
C ARG A 265 22.48 12.28 13.90
N ASP A 266 21.28 12.52 13.40
CA ASP A 266 20.84 13.81 12.85
C ASP A 266 19.41 14.10 13.31
N ASP A 267 19.29 14.85 14.41
CA ASP A 267 18.01 15.10 15.08
C ASP A 267 17.10 16.03 14.28
N ILE A 268 17.66 17.00 13.54
CA ILE A 268 16.88 17.92 12.70
C ILE A 268 16.23 17.13 11.57
N LYS A 269 17.01 16.31 10.85
CA LYS A 269 16.46 15.50 9.76
C LYS A 269 15.53 14.40 10.27
N ALA A 270 15.86 13.77 11.41
CA ALA A 270 14.98 12.80 12.04
C ALA A 270 13.62 13.42 12.41
N LYS A 271 13.61 14.61 13.02
CA LYS A 271 12.37 15.32 13.35
C LYS A 271 11.53 15.63 12.12
N ALA A 272 12.14 16.14 11.05
CA ALA A 272 11.42 16.39 9.81
C ALA A 272 10.75 15.13 9.25
N TYR A 273 11.45 13.99 9.31
CA TYR A 273 10.89 12.72 8.85
C TYR A 273 9.85 12.12 9.79
N LEU A 274 9.95 12.39 11.10
CA LEU A 274 8.89 12.08 12.07
C LEU A 274 7.61 12.87 11.74
N ASP A 275 7.72 14.17 11.46
CA ASP A 275 6.59 15.03 11.12
C ASP A 275 5.90 14.57 9.83
N LEU A 276 6.69 14.25 8.79
CA LEU A 276 6.18 13.67 7.55
C LEU A 276 5.47 12.33 7.80
N TYR A 277 6.05 11.46 8.62
CA TYR A 277 5.46 10.15 8.92
C TYR A 277 4.14 10.29 9.68
N LEU A 278 4.10 11.09 10.74
CA LEU A 278 2.90 11.28 11.58
C LEU A 278 1.78 12.03 10.83
N THR A 279 2.14 12.88 9.86
CA THR A 279 1.16 13.51 8.97
C THR A 279 0.56 12.48 7.99
N ALA A 280 1.41 11.65 7.40
CA ALA A 280 1.00 10.69 6.38
C ALA A 280 0.28 9.48 6.97
N ALA A 281 0.87 8.80 7.96
CA ALA A 281 0.40 7.53 8.49
C ALA A 281 -0.83 7.68 9.41
N GLY A 282 -1.72 6.70 9.37
CA GLY A 282 -2.72 6.44 10.40
C GLY A 282 -2.20 5.41 11.43
N SER A 283 -2.92 5.27 12.54
CA SER A 283 -2.58 4.36 13.63
C SER A 283 -3.33 3.01 13.59
N GLU A 284 -4.25 2.83 12.64
CA GLU A 284 -5.10 1.63 12.52
C GLU A 284 -4.30 0.38 12.15
N ARG A 285 -3.25 0.56 11.33
CA ARG A 285 -2.23 -0.45 11.06
C ARG A 285 -0.88 0.10 11.50
N MET A 286 0.04 -0.79 11.90
CA MET A 286 1.38 -0.40 12.38
C MET A 286 1.37 0.46 13.66
N THR A 287 0.39 0.26 14.55
CA THR A 287 0.22 1.04 15.80
C THR A 287 1.51 1.14 16.62
N SER A 288 2.27 0.06 16.76
CA SER A 288 3.55 0.08 17.50
C SER A 288 4.60 1.00 16.87
N VAL A 289 4.65 1.07 15.54
CA VAL A 289 5.55 1.98 14.83
C VAL A 289 5.06 3.41 15.01
N TYR A 290 3.76 3.65 14.83
CA TYR A 290 3.15 4.97 15.01
C TYR A 290 3.42 5.54 16.41
N SER A 291 3.10 4.80 17.47
CA SER A 291 3.35 5.24 18.85
C SER A 291 4.83 5.48 19.14
N MET A 292 5.72 4.68 18.55
CA MET A 292 7.17 4.92 18.68
C MET A 292 7.57 6.23 18.01
N MET A 293 7.07 6.53 16.81
CA MET A 293 7.36 7.80 16.14
C MET A 293 6.82 9.00 16.92
N GLU A 294 5.60 8.90 17.45
CA GLU A 294 4.98 9.96 18.26
C GLU A 294 5.80 10.29 19.51
N ILE A 295 6.25 9.26 20.25
CA ILE A 295 7.10 9.45 21.44
C ILE A 295 8.41 10.15 21.07
N GLU A 296 9.07 9.73 19.98
CA GLU A 296 10.34 10.34 19.57
C GLU A 296 10.16 11.77 19.07
N GLU A 297 9.04 12.05 18.40
CA GLU A 297 8.71 13.40 17.95
C GLU A 297 8.51 14.34 19.13
N GLU A 298 7.81 13.89 20.17
CA GLU A 298 7.61 14.66 21.40
C GLU A 298 8.93 14.93 22.13
N ILE A 299 9.79 13.91 22.25
CA ILE A 299 11.11 14.04 22.88
C ILE A 299 11.94 15.10 22.14
N LEU A 300 12.07 14.99 20.82
CA LEU A 300 12.86 15.94 20.04
C LEU A 300 12.26 17.34 20.07
N ARG A 301 10.93 17.47 19.95
CA ARG A 301 10.23 18.77 20.05
C ARG A 301 10.54 19.48 21.37
N SER A 302 10.58 18.76 22.49
CA SER A 302 10.89 19.35 23.80
C SER A 302 12.34 19.85 23.95
N GLN A 303 13.24 19.42 23.07
CA GLN A 303 14.67 19.71 23.12
C GLN A 303 15.13 20.71 22.04
N MET A 304 14.28 20.99 21.06
CA MET A 304 14.61 21.82 19.91
C MET A 304 14.48 23.31 20.21
N SER A 305 15.41 24.10 19.65
CA SER A 305 15.33 25.55 19.63
C SER A 305 14.46 26.05 18.47
N ALA A 306 14.09 27.34 18.50
CA ALA A 306 13.36 27.96 17.39
C ALA A 306 14.14 27.92 16.05
N GLU A 307 15.48 27.93 16.09
CA GLU A 307 16.29 27.77 14.89
C GLU A 307 16.23 26.34 14.35
N ASP A 308 16.27 25.33 15.23
CA ASP A 308 16.12 23.93 14.82
C ASP A 308 14.75 23.71 14.18
N GLU A 309 13.67 24.23 14.77
CA GLU A 309 12.31 24.16 14.21
C GLU A 309 12.22 24.80 12.82
N TYR A 310 12.92 25.92 12.59
CA TYR A 310 12.99 26.55 11.28
C TYR A 310 13.67 25.64 10.24
N GLN A 311 14.78 24.99 10.61
CA GLN A 311 15.47 24.04 9.73
C GLN A 311 14.62 22.79 9.46
N VAL A 312 13.94 22.25 10.47
CA VAL A 312 12.99 21.13 10.34
C VAL A 312 11.90 21.49 9.33
N LYS A 313 11.25 22.65 9.49
CA LYS A 313 10.19 23.09 8.57
C LYS A 313 10.68 23.19 7.14
N LYS A 314 11.86 23.77 6.92
CA LYS A 314 12.47 23.87 5.58
C LYS A 314 12.70 22.49 4.94
N LEU A 315 13.08 21.49 5.74
CA LEU A 315 13.24 20.12 5.26
C LEU A 315 11.89 19.49 4.90
N VAL A 316 10.87 19.65 5.75
CA VAL A 316 9.50 19.19 5.48
C VAL A 316 8.96 19.81 4.19
N ASP A 317 9.20 21.11 3.97
CA ASP A 317 8.72 21.84 2.80
C ASP A 317 9.25 21.26 1.47
N ASN A 318 10.42 20.63 1.47
CA ASN A 318 10.96 19.95 0.28
C ASN A 318 10.09 18.76 -0.18
N TYR A 319 9.24 18.23 0.70
CA TYR A 319 8.37 17.09 0.44
C TYR A 319 6.89 17.47 0.28
N ASN A 320 6.53 18.76 0.21
CA ASN A 320 5.14 19.22 0.16
C ASN A 320 4.30 18.65 -1.00
N ASN A 321 4.94 18.23 -2.09
CA ASN A 321 4.27 17.62 -3.26
C ASN A 321 4.36 16.08 -3.28
N MET A 322 5.00 15.47 -2.27
CA MET A 322 5.17 14.03 -2.18
C MET A 322 4.12 13.44 -1.25
N SER A 323 3.53 12.31 -1.67
CA SER A 323 2.68 11.49 -0.79
C SER A 323 3.48 10.30 -0.32
N PHE A 324 3.57 10.11 1.00
CA PHE A 324 4.11 8.88 1.57
C PHE A 324 2.99 7.86 1.75
N TYR A 325 3.22 6.63 1.31
CA TYR A 325 2.24 5.55 1.38
C TYR A 325 2.91 4.18 1.45
N ASN A 326 2.16 3.17 1.90
CA ASN A 326 2.59 1.79 1.85
C ASN A 326 2.07 1.12 0.57
N TYR A 327 3.00 0.75 -0.30
CA TYR A 327 2.71 -0.03 -1.50
C TYR A 327 2.32 -1.46 -1.12
N ASP A 328 1.02 -1.72 -1.05
CA ASP A 328 0.50 -3.09 -0.89
C ASP A 328 -0.04 -3.65 -2.22
N ILE A 329 -0.46 -4.91 -2.18
CA ILE A 329 -1.02 -5.61 -3.34
C ILE A 329 -2.26 -4.91 -3.93
N PHE A 330 -2.83 -3.96 -3.19
CA PHE A 330 -4.01 -3.23 -3.62
C PHE A 330 -3.71 -1.87 -4.26
N TRP A 331 -2.45 -1.46 -4.34
CA TRP A 331 -2.04 -0.19 -4.95
C TRP A 331 -2.06 -0.21 -6.49
N ASP A 332 -1.58 -1.29 -7.10
CA ASP A 332 -1.57 -1.50 -8.56
C ASP A 332 -2.99 -1.61 -9.14
N TYR A 333 -3.24 -1.04 -10.34
CA TYR A 333 -4.53 -1.08 -11.06
C TYR A 333 -4.47 -1.73 -12.45
#